data_AF-A0A2T2U6L1-F1
#
_entry.id   AF-A0A2T2U6L1-F1
#
_cell.length_a   1.000
_cell.length_b   1.000
_cell.length_c   1.000
_cell.angle_alpha   90.00
_cell.angle_beta   90.00
_cell.angle_gamma   90.00
#
_symmetry.space_group_name_H-M   'P 1'
#
loop_
_entity.id
_entity.type
_entity.pdbx_description
1 polymer ?
#
loop_
_entity_poly.entity_id
_entity_poly.type
_entity_poly.pdbx_seq_one_letter_code
_entity_poly.pdbx_strand_id
1 'polypeptide(L)' 'ERVGTINESIDALEELGILVDRDPDGYLLQIFTKPVQDRPTVFFEIIQREGARSFGAGNFKALFKAIEKEQERRGNL' A
#
# COMPACT_ATOMS: atom_id res chain seq x y z
N GLU A 1 17.11 -1.81 4.71
CA GLU A 1 17.86 -0.98 3.73
C GLU A 1 17.18 -0.74 2.37
N ARG A 2 15.94 -1.20 2.10
CA ARG A 2 15.35 -1.16 0.74
C ARG A 2 14.81 0.20 0.25
N VAL A 3 14.56 1.17 1.13
CA VAL A 3 13.71 2.35 0.80
C VAL A 3 14.51 3.66 0.73
N GLY A 4 15.77 3.65 1.18
CA GLY A 4 16.57 4.87 1.33
C GLY A 4 16.05 5.79 2.44
N THR A 5 16.52 7.05 2.46
CA THR A 5 16.05 8.06 3.41
C THR A 5 14.68 8.59 2.99
N ILE A 6 13.77 8.71 3.96
CA ILE A 6 12.47 9.37 3.84
C ILE A 6 12.32 10.38 4.98
N ASN A 7 11.38 11.32 4.85
CA ASN A 7 11.21 12.41 5.81
C ASN A 7 10.33 12.01 7.00
N GLU A 8 9.46 11.04 6.80
CA GLU A 8 8.50 10.55 7.77
C GLU A 8 9.15 9.56 8.76
N SER A 9 8.59 9.50 9.98
CA SER A 9 9.02 8.53 10.99
C SER A 9 8.64 7.11 10.58
N ILE A 10 9.62 6.22 10.52
CA ILE A 10 9.41 4.80 10.18
C ILE A 10 8.42 4.15 11.15
N ASP A 11 8.53 4.46 12.45
CA ASP A 11 7.66 3.88 13.48
C ASP A 11 6.19 4.28 13.26
N ALA A 12 5.95 5.53 12.86
CA ALA A 12 4.59 6.02 12.58
C ALA A 12 4.02 5.37 11.30
N LEU A 13 4.85 5.17 10.27
CA LEU A 13 4.42 4.48 9.05
C LEU A 13 4.07 3.02 9.34
N GLU A 14 4.87 2.34 10.16
CA GLU A 14 4.60 0.95 10.57
C GLU A 14 3.32 0.84 11.40
N GLU A 15 3.12 1.74 12.37
CA GLU A 15 1.90 1.80 13.19
C GLU A 15 0.63 1.98 12.33
N LEU A 16 0.71 2.83 11.32
CA LEU A 16 -0.41 3.10 10.40
C LEU A 16 -0.56 2.05 9.29
N GLY A 17 0.41 1.14 9.14
CA GLY A 17 0.44 0.16 8.05
C GLY A 17 0.63 0.79 6.66
N ILE A 18 1.35 1.91 6.60
CA ILE A 18 1.65 2.62 5.36
C ILE A 18 2.81 1.91 4.65
N LEU A 19 2.60 1.61 3.37
CA LEU A 19 3.58 0.98 2.49
C LEU A 19 4.45 2.05 1.83
N VAL A 20 5.73 1.76 1.64
CA VAL A 20 6.68 2.67 1.00
C VAL A 20 7.29 2.02 -0.23
N ASP A 21 7.24 2.73 -1.36
CA ASP A 21 7.94 2.37 -2.59
C ASP A 21 8.81 3.54 -3.08
N ARG A 22 9.80 3.26 -3.92
CA ARG A 22 10.75 4.26 -4.43
C ARG A 22 11.02 4.04 -5.90
N ASP A 23 11.07 5.13 -6.65
CA ASP A 23 11.52 5.17 -8.04
C ASP A 23 12.74 6.12 -8.18
N PRO A 24 13.33 6.25 -9.38
CA PRO A 24 14.49 7.13 -9.57
C PRO A 24 14.24 8.61 -9.26
N ASP A 25 12.99 9.07 -9.34
CA ASP A 25 12.62 10.49 -9.17
C ASP A 25 12.23 10.81 -7.71
N GLY A 26 11.90 9.81 -6.90
CA GLY A 26 11.52 10.01 -5.50
C GLY A 26 10.89 8.79 -4.84
N TYR A 27 10.16 9.01 -3.74
CA TYR A 27 9.43 7.94 -3.05
C TYR A 27 7.94 8.25 -2.92
N LEU A 28 7.18 7.21 -2.62
CA LEU A 28 5.74 7.30 -2.41
C LEU A 28 5.32 6.47 -1.20
N LEU A 29 4.34 7.01 -0.49
CA LEU A 29 3.68 6.39 0.66
C LEU A 29 2.26 6.01 0.24
N GLN A 30 1.85 4.76 0.48
CA GLN A 30 0.55 4.24 0.08
C GLN A 30 -0.14 3.52 1.24
N ILE A 31 -1.45 3.71 1.35
CA ILE A 31 -2.30 2.89 2.20
C ILE A 31 -3.61 2.59 1.48
N PHE A 32 -4.12 1.37 1.67
CA PHE A 32 -5.35 0.90 1.05
C PHE A 32 -6.40 0.65 2.12
N THR A 33 -7.63 1.09 1.85
CA THR A 33 -8.75 0.78 2.73
C THR A 33 -9.21 -0.67 2.54
N LYS A 34 -9.91 -1.19 3.54
CA LYS A 34 -10.81 -2.33 3.29
C LYS A 34 -11.87 -1.93 2.24
N PRO A 35 -12.55 -2.91 1.60
CA PRO A 35 -13.68 -2.60 0.76
C PRO A 35 -14.71 -1.75 1.50
N VAL A 36 -15.23 -0.73 0.84
CA VAL A 36 -16.18 0.24 1.43
C VAL A 36 -17.63 -0.22 1.37
N GLN A 37 -17.86 -1.38 0.79
CA GLN A 37 -19.14 -2.05 0.66
C GLN A 37 -19.02 -3.49 1.14
N ASP A 38 -20.15 -4.13 1.43
CA ASP A 38 -20.19 -5.55 1.82
C ASP A 38 -19.60 -6.46 0.73
N ARG A 39 -19.81 -6.07 -0.54
CA ARG A 39 -19.18 -6.72 -1.70
C ARG A 39 -17.75 -6.19 -1.87
N PRO A 40 -16.74 -7.06 -2.05
CA PRO A 40 -15.34 -6.67 -2.14
C PRO A 40 -14.98 -6.12 -3.54
N THR A 41 -15.66 -5.06 -3.97
CA THR A 41 -15.53 -4.50 -5.34
C THR A 41 -14.84 -3.14 -5.36
N VAL A 42 -15.09 -2.29 -4.37
CA VAL A 42 -14.57 -0.92 -4.31
C VAL A 42 -13.78 -0.72 -3.03
N PHE A 43 -12.57 -0.20 -3.17
CA PHE A 43 -11.71 0.25 -2.08
C PHE A 43 -11.07 1.59 -2.48
N PHE A 44 -10.50 2.29 -1.52
CA PHE A 44 -9.73 3.50 -1.76
C PHE A 44 -8.25 3.27 -1.54
N GLU A 45 -7.46 3.97 -2.33
CA GLU A 45 -6.03 4.16 -2.13
C GLU A 45 -5.80 5.61 -1.73
N ILE A 46 -5.00 5.81 -0.69
CA ILE A 46 -4.45 7.12 -0.34
C ILE A 46 -2.96 7.07 -0.63
N ILE A 47 -2.48 8.03 -1.42
CA ILE A 47 -1.10 8.11 -1.87
C ILE A 47 -0.51 9.50 -1.61
N GLN A 48 0.68 9.54 -1.01
CA GLN A 48 1.54 10.72 -0.93
C GLN A 48 2.77 10.50 -1.81
N ARG A 49 3.15 11.52 -2.59
CA ARG A 49 4.29 11.46 -3.52
C ARG A 49 5.30 12.53 -3.16
N GLU A 50 6.52 12.11 -2.92
CA GLU A 50 7.68 12.97 -2.72
C GLU A 50 8.60 12.80 -3.93
N GLY A 51 8.21 13.42 -5.05
CA GLY A 51 8.93 13.37 -6.33
C GLY A 51 8.61 12.16 -7.22
N ALA A 52 8.20 11.03 -6.63
CA ALA A 52 7.91 9.80 -7.36
C ALA A 52 6.79 9.97 -8.41
N ARG A 53 7.01 9.40 -9.59
CA ARG A 53 6.08 9.43 -10.74
C ARG A 53 5.45 8.07 -11.05
N SER A 54 6.00 7.01 -10.49
CA SER A 54 5.52 5.64 -10.64
C SER A 54 4.27 5.34 -9.79
N PHE A 55 3.65 4.17 -9.96
CA PHE A 55 2.44 3.77 -9.20
C PHE A 55 2.74 2.85 -8.00
N GLY A 56 4.01 2.60 -7.68
CA GLY A 56 4.36 1.70 -6.58
C GLY A 56 4.04 0.22 -6.88
N ALA A 57 4.64 -0.33 -7.94
CA ALA A 57 4.36 -1.70 -8.39
C ALA A 57 4.65 -2.77 -7.30
N GLY A 58 5.59 -2.49 -6.38
CA GLY A 58 5.88 -3.36 -5.26
C GLY A 58 4.72 -3.44 -4.26
N ASN A 59 4.14 -2.29 -3.94
CA ASN A 59 3.03 -2.17 -3.00
C ASN A 59 1.76 -2.84 -3.54
N PHE A 60 1.53 -2.78 -4.84
CA PHE A 60 0.39 -3.40 -5.48
C PHE A 60 0.39 -4.93 -5.33
N LYS A 61 1.57 -5.57 -5.40
CA LYS A 61 1.70 -7.02 -5.16
C LYS A 61 1.41 -7.39 -3.70
N ALA A 62 1.79 -6.53 -2.74
CA ALA A 62 1.49 -6.73 -1.34
C ALA A 62 -0.02 -6.60 -1.06
N LEU A 63 -0.68 -5.62 -1.69
CA LEU A 63 -2.12 -5.45 -1.64
C LEU A 63 -2.86 -6.70 -2.13
N PHE A 64 -2.51 -7.21 -3.32
CA PHE A 64 -3.18 -8.38 -3.88
C PHE A 64 -3.07 -9.60 -2.98
N LYS A 65 -1.89 -9.87 -2.42
CA LYS A 65 -1.70 -10.97 -1.46
C LYS A 65 -2.55 -10.81 -0.20
N ALA A 66 -2.69 -9.57 0.30
CA ALA A 66 -3.53 -9.29 1.46
C ALA A 66 -5.03 -9.50 1.14
N ILE A 67 -5.46 -9.13 -0.06
CA ILE A 67 -6.83 -9.36 -0.55
C ILE A 67 -7.11 -10.85 -0.75
N GLU A 68 -6.21 -11.58 -1.41
CA GLU A 68 -6.33 -13.03 -1.62
C GLU A 68 -6.50 -13.77 -0.28
N LYS A 69 -5.64 -13.46 0.70
CA LYS A 69 -5.74 -14.03 2.04
C LYS A 69 -7.08 -13.75 2.74
N GLU A 70 -7.63 -12.55 2.55
CA GLU A 70 -8.95 -12.21 3.10
C GLU A 70 -10.09 -12.89 2.33
N GLN A 71 -9.95 -13.13 1.02
CA GLN A 71 -10.90 -13.91 0.24
C GLN A 71 -10.89 -15.40 0.62
N GLU A 72 -9.71 -15.99 0.85
CA GLU A 72 -9.57 -17.36 1.36
C GLU A 72 -10.29 -17.51 2.71
N ARG A 73 -10.11 -16.54 3.62
CA ARG A 73 -10.78 -16.53 4.92
C ARG A 73 -12.31 -16.47 4.82
N ARG A 74 -12.83 -15.85 3.75
CA ARG A 74 -14.28 -15.74 3.50
C ARG A 74 -14.87 -16.96 2.78
N GLY A 75 -14.03 -17.87 2.27
CA GLY A 75 -14.46 -19.10 1.60
C GLY A 75 -14.92 -18.92 0.15
N ASN A 76 -14.46 -17.86 -0.52
CA ASN A 76 -14.89 -17.49 -1.88
C ASN A 76 -13.81 -17.74 -2.96
N LEU A 77 -12.84 -18.61 -2.69
CA LEU A 77 -11.75 -19.01 -3.60
C LEU A 77 -11.84 -20.50 -3.91
#